data_AF-A0A166FHW7-F1
#
_entry.id   AF-A0A166FHW7-F1
#
_cell.length_a   1.000
_cell.length_b   1.000
_cell.length_c   1.000
_cell.angle_alpha   90.00
_cell.angle_beta   90.00
_cell.angle_gamma   90.00
#
_symmetry.space_group_name_H-M   'P 1'
#
loop_
_entity.id
_entity.type
_entity.pdbx_description
1 polymer ?
#
loop_
_entity_poly.entity_id
_entity_poly.type
_entity_poly.pdbx_seq_one_letter_code
_entity_poly.pdbx_strand_id
1 'polypeptide(L)'
;MSLFSYSFTPTIMTTSTQTRKRFWLKQTPVVSTTSRPTCSTAPPDDISSLWDEALDAYKNSLGIDLRDDSTALGEQLARCTSADDIAAALQDTVKKFGDKRKGKKAAQTVRESLKSIVVGLKCLLDIGAEVASASAVPGGKGIFIALSILLQAAERVTARFDSLEKLFQQFQTYLTRLCVRMEGNLGSEARSLVVNALVCMLRAIMLATKIMGEGRIERFVKALFTKTSDVQDIVVELHDIVVEEERLAVAEMVVGMHEISVNLEDLRGTVDRIQDEISTAGRLCDARFDRLEKLVKLNQTPKKPPSIPSRAPDSGVCMRQAATELCSVLSMFNPEDRATVQRALALIYSLAANAVAYSDDHSMESVITTCLNPLQVLATFMPWAFAFVSLFAIWRCIARPLGFAPGRIVLVDVLGKTFVIEDDTFMSWERTHAFLVKNFTDC
;
A
#
# COMPACT_ATOMS: atom_id res chain seq x y z
N MET A 1 -8.08 48.28 -46.72
CA MET A 1 -8.63 49.61 -46.39
C MET A 1 -8.81 49.68 -44.89
N SER A 2 -8.16 50.68 -44.28
CA SER A 2 -8.04 50.94 -42.84
C SER A 2 -9.32 51.58 -42.27
N LEU A 3 -9.33 51.74 -40.93
CA LEU A 3 -10.22 52.53 -40.05
C LEU A 3 -11.31 51.69 -39.35
N PHE A 4 -11.56 51.76 -38.04
CA PHE A 4 -11.45 52.86 -37.08
C PHE A 4 -11.07 52.36 -35.67
N SER A 5 -10.28 53.19 -34.97
CA SER A 5 -9.98 53.12 -33.54
C SER A 5 -11.02 53.94 -32.77
N TYR A 6 -11.48 53.46 -31.61
CA TYR A 6 -12.32 54.22 -30.68
C TYR A 6 -11.55 54.45 -29.37
N SER A 7 -11.36 55.72 -29.04
CA SER A 7 -10.72 56.24 -27.84
C SER A 7 -11.75 56.42 -26.71
N PHE A 8 -11.37 56.00 -25.50
CA PHE A 8 -12.12 56.20 -24.27
C PHE A 8 -11.53 57.41 -23.53
N THR A 9 -12.36 58.37 -23.14
CA THR A 9 -11.98 59.49 -22.25
C THR A 9 -12.77 59.39 -20.94
N PRO A 10 -12.15 59.59 -19.76
CA PRO A 10 -12.85 59.55 -18.49
C PRO A 10 -13.25 60.95 -18.03
N THR A 11 -14.51 61.10 -17.60
CA THR A 11 -15.02 62.32 -16.96
C THR A 11 -14.76 62.26 -15.46
N ILE A 12 -13.96 63.22 -14.97
CA ILE A 12 -13.79 63.56 -13.56
C ILE A 12 -14.88 64.56 -13.17
N MET A 13 -15.58 64.30 -12.05
CA MET A 13 -16.32 65.33 -11.33
C MET A 13 -16.11 65.17 -9.83
N THR A 14 -15.58 66.22 -9.22
CA THR A 14 -15.14 66.33 -7.81
C THR A 14 -16.07 67.21 -6.98
N THR A 15 -15.82 67.19 -5.65
CA THR A 15 -16.25 68.11 -4.56
C THR A 15 -17.64 67.84 -3.93
N SER A 16 -17.89 67.94 -2.62
CA SER A 16 -17.14 68.32 -1.39
C SER A 16 -18.15 68.21 -0.21
N THR A 17 -17.86 67.65 0.97
CA THR A 17 -17.53 68.32 2.27
C THR A 17 -17.62 67.23 3.39
N GLN A 18 -16.57 66.84 4.13
CA GLN A 18 -16.05 67.36 5.44
C GLN A 18 -17.17 67.59 6.50
N THR A 19 -17.22 66.99 7.72
CA THR A 19 -16.22 66.98 8.80
C THR A 19 -16.74 66.19 10.03
N ARG A 20 -15.94 65.28 10.64
CA ARG A 20 -15.62 65.28 12.10
C ARG A 20 -14.63 64.17 12.48
N LYS A 21 -13.42 64.61 12.87
CA LYS A 21 -12.40 63.84 13.60
C LYS A 21 -12.66 63.97 15.11
N ARG A 22 -12.33 62.93 15.88
CA ARG A 22 -11.38 62.93 17.04
C ARG A 22 -11.42 61.53 17.70
N PHE A 23 -10.32 60.77 17.67
CA PHE A 23 -9.13 60.80 18.56
C PHE A 23 -9.32 59.92 19.80
N TRP A 24 -8.60 58.79 19.86
CA TRP A 24 -7.67 58.44 20.94
C TRP A 24 -6.69 57.35 20.51
N LEU A 25 -5.41 57.60 20.80
CA LEU A 25 -4.27 56.70 20.70
C LEU A 25 -4.14 55.85 21.96
N LYS A 26 -3.58 54.65 21.77
CA LYS A 26 -2.68 53.89 22.67
C LYS A 26 -3.18 53.55 24.08
N GLN A 27 -3.36 52.25 24.30
CA GLN A 27 -2.79 51.51 25.42
C GLN A 27 -2.62 50.03 24.97
N THR A 28 -1.39 49.51 25.03
CA THR A 28 -1.16 48.06 25.19
C THR A 28 -1.58 47.68 26.61
N PRO A 29 -2.11 46.46 26.85
CA PRO A 29 -1.22 45.48 27.48
C PRO A 29 -1.58 43.99 27.24
N VAL A 30 -0.64 43.14 27.69
CA VAL A 30 -0.74 41.73 28.03
C VAL A 30 -0.95 40.73 26.89
N VAL A 31 0.11 39.96 26.65
CA VAL A 31 0.09 38.63 26.04
C VAL A 31 -0.93 37.78 26.79
N SER A 32 -2.15 37.73 26.25
CA SER A 32 -3.09 36.68 26.60
C SER A 32 -2.72 35.51 25.73
N THR A 33 -2.29 34.43 26.37
CA THR A 33 -2.12 33.11 25.77
C THR A 33 -3.39 32.77 25.00
N THR A 34 -3.36 32.99 23.68
CA THR A 34 -4.40 32.52 22.78
C THR A 34 -4.40 31.01 22.91
N SER A 35 -5.35 30.51 23.70
CA SER A 35 -5.72 29.11 23.72
C SER A 35 -5.97 28.71 22.27
N ARG A 36 -5.04 27.92 21.75
CA ARG A 36 -5.23 27.00 20.63
C ARG A 36 -6.67 26.52 20.67
N PRO A 37 -7.43 26.48 19.56
CA PRO A 37 -8.53 25.54 19.50
C PRO A 37 -7.88 24.18 19.71
N THR A 38 -7.94 23.68 20.95
CA THR A 38 -7.80 22.28 21.25
C THR A 38 -8.72 21.59 20.27
N CYS A 39 -8.13 20.83 19.36
CA CYS A 39 -8.80 19.76 18.66
C CYS A 39 -9.57 19.04 19.76
N SER A 40 -10.88 19.31 19.81
CA SER A 40 -11.77 18.65 20.73
C SER A 40 -11.70 17.22 20.25
N THR A 41 -10.91 16.42 20.97
CA THR A 41 -11.00 14.96 20.92
C THR A 41 -12.39 14.69 21.47
N ALA A 42 -13.38 14.80 20.58
CA ALA A 42 -14.66 14.20 20.79
C ALA A 42 -14.39 12.74 21.15
N PRO A 43 -15.24 12.11 21.98
CA PRO A 43 -15.19 10.67 22.16
C PRO A 43 -15.10 10.03 20.76
N PRO A 44 -14.49 8.84 20.59
CA PRO A 44 -14.53 8.17 19.30
C PRO A 44 -16.00 8.00 18.92
N ASP A 45 -16.50 8.94 18.12
CA ASP A 45 -17.88 9.03 17.74
C ASP A 45 -18.18 7.69 17.09
N ASP A 46 -19.17 6.99 17.63
CA ASP A 46 -19.52 5.65 17.18
C ASP A 46 -19.70 5.74 15.67
N ILE A 47 -18.84 5.07 14.91
CA ILE A 47 -18.82 5.10 13.45
C ILE A 47 -20.22 4.78 12.90
N SER A 48 -20.95 3.93 13.62
CA SER A 48 -22.35 3.59 13.37
C SER A 48 -23.27 4.81 13.46
N SER A 49 -23.06 5.68 14.44
CA SER A 49 -23.85 6.90 14.64
C SER A 49 -23.68 7.94 13.52
N LEU A 50 -22.46 8.11 13.00
CA LEU A 50 -22.21 9.01 11.86
C LEU A 50 -22.90 8.53 10.58
N TRP A 51 -22.86 7.22 10.34
CA TRP A 51 -23.56 6.61 9.22
C TRP A 51 -25.08 6.71 9.39
N ASP A 52 -25.58 6.45 10.60
CA ASP A 52 -27.01 6.55 10.90
C ASP A 52 -27.52 7.99 10.77
N GLU A 53 -26.75 8.99 11.20
CA GLU A 53 -27.04 10.40 11.01
C GLU A 53 -27.12 10.76 9.51
N ALA A 54 -26.22 10.22 8.69
CA ALA A 54 -26.22 10.45 7.25
C ALA A 54 -27.46 9.85 6.57
N LEU A 55 -27.87 8.65 6.97
CA LEU A 55 -29.10 8.00 6.49
C LEU A 55 -30.35 8.78 6.95
N ASP A 56 -30.37 9.27 8.19
CA ASP A 56 -31.46 10.07 8.72
C ASP A 56 -31.56 11.44 8.03
N ALA A 57 -30.43 12.08 7.76
CA ALA A 57 -30.37 13.31 6.97
C ALA A 57 -30.94 13.09 5.56
N TYR A 58 -30.61 11.96 4.92
CA TYR A 58 -31.18 11.58 3.63
C TYR A 58 -32.70 11.45 3.70
N LYS A 59 -33.20 10.69 4.68
CA LYS A 59 -34.64 10.49 4.92
C LYS A 59 -35.36 11.80 5.17
N ASN A 60 -34.82 12.66 6.02
CA ASN A 60 -35.40 13.96 6.35
C ASN A 60 -35.43 14.91 5.15
N SER A 61 -34.42 14.86 4.27
CA SER A 61 -34.35 15.76 3.12
C SER A 61 -35.23 15.33 1.95
N LEU A 62 -35.39 14.02 1.71
CA LEU A 62 -36.09 13.50 0.52
C LEU A 62 -37.41 12.81 0.84
N GLY A 63 -37.69 12.56 2.12
CA GLY A 63 -38.85 11.79 2.56
C GLY A 63 -38.77 10.30 2.20
N ILE A 64 -37.58 9.81 1.83
CA ILE A 64 -37.34 8.43 1.41
C ILE A 64 -36.42 7.77 2.42
N ASP A 65 -36.89 6.73 3.08
CA ASP A 65 -36.08 5.93 3.99
C ASP A 65 -35.23 4.93 3.20
N LEU A 66 -33.90 5.10 3.25
CA LEU A 66 -32.96 4.19 2.57
C LEU A 66 -32.84 2.83 3.26
N ARG A 67 -33.36 2.70 4.48
CA ARG A 67 -33.41 1.43 5.22
C ARG A 67 -34.68 0.63 4.91
N ASP A 68 -35.60 1.20 4.13
CA ASP A 68 -36.85 0.55 3.75
C ASP A 68 -36.65 -0.41 2.56
N ASP A 69 -36.56 -1.69 2.89
CA ASP A 69 -36.44 -2.78 1.92
C ASP A 69 -37.72 -3.00 1.08
N SER A 70 -38.85 -2.37 1.42
CA SER A 70 -40.12 -2.55 0.70
C SER A 70 -40.17 -1.89 -0.68
N THR A 71 -39.15 -1.09 -1.03
CA THR A 71 -39.04 -0.54 -2.37
C THR A 71 -38.73 -1.65 -3.39
N ALA A 72 -39.35 -1.62 -4.58
CA ALA A 72 -39.12 -2.64 -5.62
C ALA A 72 -37.64 -2.83 -5.98
N LEU A 73 -36.83 -1.77 -5.84
CA LEU A 73 -35.39 -1.83 -6.03
C LEU A 73 -34.65 -2.30 -4.77
N GLY A 74 -35.12 -1.98 -3.56
CA GLY A 74 -34.66 -2.59 -2.31
C GLY A 74 -34.80 -4.12 -2.36
N GLU A 75 -35.97 -4.63 -2.76
CA GLU A 75 -36.20 -6.07 -2.97
C GLU A 75 -35.31 -6.68 -4.07
N GLN A 76 -34.99 -5.92 -5.11
CA GLN A 76 -34.09 -6.36 -6.18
C GLN A 76 -32.65 -6.44 -5.68
N LEU A 77 -32.16 -5.40 -4.99
CA LEU A 77 -30.83 -5.35 -4.40
C LEU A 77 -30.67 -6.35 -3.26
N ALA A 78 -31.73 -6.65 -2.52
CA ALA A 78 -31.70 -7.69 -1.49
C ALA A 78 -31.44 -9.09 -2.06
N ARG A 79 -31.75 -9.31 -3.34
CA ARG A 79 -31.47 -10.57 -4.06
C ARG A 79 -30.11 -10.58 -4.74
N CYS A 80 -29.43 -9.45 -4.84
CA CYS A 80 -28.10 -9.37 -5.45
C CYS A 80 -27.05 -9.94 -4.49
N THR A 81 -26.16 -10.79 -5.01
CA THR A 81 -25.07 -11.41 -4.24
C THR A 81 -23.69 -10.96 -4.71
N SER A 82 -23.59 -10.50 -5.96
CA SER A 82 -22.36 -10.03 -6.58
C SER A 82 -22.38 -8.53 -6.90
N ALA A 83 -21.21 -7.92 -7.08
CA ALA A 83 -21.11 -6.53 -7.58
C ALA A 83 -21.71 -6.41 -8.98
N ASP A 84 -21.54 -7.46 -9.80
CA ASP A 84 -22.11 -7.50 -11.14
C ASP A 84 -23.63 -7.56 -11.10
N ASP A 85 -24.24 -8.26 -10.14
CA ASP A 85 -25.70 -8.29 -9.94
C ASP A 85 -26.24 -6.89 -9.58
N ILE A 86 -25.55 -6.20 -8.65
CA ILE A 86 -25.91 -4.84 -8.22
C ILE A 86 -25.74 -3.87 -9.39
N ALA A 87 -24.62 -3.96 -10.11
CA ALA A 87 -24.33 -3.13 -11.26
C ALA A 87 -25.36 -3.38 -12.37
N ALA A 88 -25.73 -4.63 -12.62
CA ALA A 88 -26.78 -4.98 -13.58
C ALA A 88 -28.14 -4.40 -13.18
N ALA A 89 -28.54 -4.51 -11.91
CA ALA A 89 -29.79 -3.93 -11.41
C ALA A 89 -29.84 -2.39 -11.58
N LEU A 90 -28.74 -1.70 -11.27
CA LEU A 90 -28.63 -0.26 -11.45
C LEU A 90 -28.52 0.13 -12.95
N GLN A 91 -27.81 -0.65 -13.76
CA GLN A 91 -27.72 -0.42 -15.20
C GLN A 91 -29.04 -0.66 -15.93
N ASP A 92 -29.85 -1.63 -15.49
CA ASP A 92 -31.21 -1.83 -16.01
C ASP A 92 -32.09 -0.61 -15.75
N THR A 93 -31.90 0.05 -14.60
CA THR A 93 -32.53 1.34 -14.31
C THR A 93 -32.07 2.38 -15.34
N VAL A 94 -30.77 2.50 -15.62
CA VAL A 94 -30.24 3.39 -16.67
C VAL A 94 -30.70 3.00 -18.09
N LYS A 95 -30.89 1.71 -18.37
CA LYS A 95 -31.27 1.19 -19.69
C LYS A 95 -32.70 1.56 -20.06
N LYS A 96 -33.62 1.41 -19.12
CA LYS A 96 -35.01 1.89 -19.27
C LYS A 96 -35.08 3.39 -19.65
N PHE A 97 -34.05 4.16 -19.31
CA PHE A 97 -33.97 5.60 -19.63
C PHE A 97 -33.27 5.90 -20.96
N GLY A 98 -32.25 5.11 -21.31
CA GLY A 98 -31.46 5.30 -22.53
C GLY A 98 -32.26 5.08 -23.82
N ASP A 99 -33.18 4.12 -23.83
CA ASP A 99 -34.00 3.78 -25.00
C ASP A 99 -34.94 4.94 -25.41
N LYS A 100 -35.21 5.89 -24.51
CA LYS A 100 -36.02 7.10 -24.78
C LYS A 100 -35.20 8.30 -25.29
N ARG A 101 -33.86 8.27 -25.24
CA ARG A 101 -32.99 9.43 -25.59
C ARG A 101 -32.06 9.12 -26.77
N LYS A 102 -31.91 10.08 -27.71
CA LYS A 102 -31.08 9.96 -28.95
C LYS A 102 -29.55 9.96 -28.74
N GLY A 103 -29.03 9.67 -27.54
CA GLY A 103 -27.61 9.81 -27.20
C GLY A 103 -26.98 8.55 -26.62
N LYS A 104 -26.61 7.59 -27.49
CA LYS A 104 -26.01 6.31 -27.07
C LYS A 104 -24.70 6.47 -26.27
N LYS A 105 -23.93 7.53 -26.54
CA LYS A 105 -22.59 7.74 -25.96
C LYS A 105 -22.62 8.15 -24.47
N ALA A 106 -23.35 9.20 -24.11
CA ALA A 106 -23.38 9.68 -22.72
C ALA A 106 -24.00 8.66 -21.74
N ALA A 107 -25.06 7.97 -22.18
CA ALA A 107 -25.65 6.88 -21.39
C ALA A 107 -24.66 5.72 -21.19
N GLN A 108 -23.83 5.42 -22.19
CA GLN A 108 -22.80 4.40 -22.08
C GLN A 108 -21.70 4.81 -21.08
N THR A 109 -21.23 6.05 -21.14
CA THR A 109 -20.20 6.55 -20.20
C THR A 109 -20.69 6.55 -18.76
N VAL A 110 -21.93 6.98 -18.51
CA VAL A 110 -22.52 6.89 -17.15
C VAL A 110 -22.62 5.45 -16.67
N ARG A 111 -22.96 4.48 -17.54
CA ARG A 111 -22.99 3.06 -17.17
C ARG A 111 -21.61 2.52 -16.80
N GLU A 112 -20.58 2.94 -17.53
CA GLU A 112 -19.19 2.55 -17.26
C GLU A 112 -18.71 3.13 -15.92
N SER A 113 -18.93 4.42 -15.67
CA SER A 113 -18.59 5.05 -14.38
C SER A 113 -19.37 4.44 -13.23
N LEU A 114 -20.67 4.19 -13.43
CA LEU A 114 -21.52 3.55 -12.42
C LEU A 114 -21.04 2.13 -12.08
N LYS A 115 -20.62 1.34 -13.09
CA LYS A 115 -20.05 0.02 -12.86
C LYS A 115 -18.83 0.11 -11.94
N SER A 116 -17.92 1.02 -12.24
CA SER A 116 -16.70 1.21 -11.43
C SER A 116 -17.03 1.65 -9.99
N ILE A 117 -18.00 2.54 -9.80
CA ILE A 117 -18.46 2.95 -8.47
C ILE A 117 -19.05 1.77 -7.71
N VAL A 118 -19.89 0.96 -8.36
CA VAL A 118 -20.52 -0.19 -7.70
C VAL A 118 -19.49 -1.22 -7.25
N VAL A 119 -18.49 -1.49 -8.10
CA VAL A 119 -17.37 -2.38 -7.76
C VAL A 119 -16.59 -1.81 -6.57
N GLY A 120 -16.24 -0.53 -6.60
CA GLY A 120 -15.50 0.12 -5.53
C GLY A 120 -16.26 0.17 -4.21
N LEU A 121 -17.55 0.53 -4.24
CA LEU A 121 -18.41 0.53 -3.05
C LEU A 121 -18.60 -0.88 -2.49
N LYS A 122 -18.77 -1.90 -3.35
CA LYS A 122 -18.87 -3.27 -2.87
C LYS A 122 -17.57 -3.71 -2.20
N CYS A 123 -16.42 -3.47 -2.83
CA CYS A 123 -15.12 -3.78 -2.25
C CYS A 123 -14.96 -3.14 -0.86
N LEU A 124 -15.30 -1.86 -0.74
CA LEU A 124 -15.26 -1.12 0.52
C LEU A 124 -16.20 -1.73 1.58
N LEU A 125 -17.43 -2.07 1.19
CA LEU A 125 -18.42 -2.67 2.09
C LEU A 125 -18.09 -4.11 2.49
N ASP A 126 -17.54 -4.92 1.57
CA ASP A 126 -17.14 -6.31 1.83
C ASP A 126 -15.96 -6.34 2.81
N ILE A 127 -14.93 -5.52 2.58
CA ILE A 127 -13.78 -5.42 3.50
C ILE A 127 -14.21 -4.82 4.84
N GLY A 128 -15.11 -3.82 4.83
CA GLY A 128 -15.68 -3.27 6.05
C GLY A 128 -16.49 -4.29 6.87
N ALA A 129 -17.19 -5.22 6.21
CA ALA A 129 -17.99 -6.25 6.86
C ALA A 129 -17.14 -7.35 7.52
N GLU A 130 -15.97 -7.68 6.97
CA GLU A 130 -15.04 -8.63 7.60
C GLU A 130 -14.41 -8.09 8.88
N VAL A 131 -14.26 -6.77 8.97
CA VAL A 131 -13.65 -6.06 10.10
C VAL A 131 -14.64 -5.76 11.24
N ALA A 132 -15.94 -5.69 10.92
CA ALA A 132 -17.03 -5.55 11.88
C ALA A 132 -17.75 -6.90 12.02
N SER A 133 -17.14 -7.87 12.70
CA SER A 133 -17.73 -9.20 12.96
C SER A 133 -19.00 -9.19 13.83
N ALA A 134 -19.61 -8.03 14.06
CA ALA A 134 -20.98 -7.86 14.51
C ALA A 134 -21.83 -7.39 13.33
N SER A 135 -22.26 -8.34 12.49
CA SER A 135 -23.34 -8.22 11.50
C SER A 135 -23.40 -6.92 10.67
N ALA A 136 -22.95 -6.99 9.42
CA ALA A 136 -23.47 -6.24 8.27
C ALA A 136 -23.94 -4.82 8.60
N VAL A 137 -23.06 -3.81 8.46
CA VAL A 137 -23.39 -2.38 8.62
C VAL A 137 -24.84 -2.13 8.15
N PRO A 138 -25.78 -1.91 9.08
CA PRO A 138 -27.18 -1.70 8.73
C PRO A 138 -27.26 -0.52 7.77
N GLY A 139 -27.69 -0.76 6.54
CA GLY A 139 -27.74 0.29 5.52
C GLY A 139 -26.55 0.35 4.56
N GLY A 140 -25.63 -0.63 4.52
CA GLY A 140 -24.66 -0.75 3.41
C GLY A 140 -25.33 -0.83 2.03
N LYS A 141 -26.55 -1.36 1.97
CA LYS A 141 -27.41 -1.32 0.76
C LYS A 141 -27.96 0.07 0.45
N GLY A 142 -28.09 0.92 1.47
CA GLY A 142 -28.71 2.24 1.39
C GLY A 142 -28.01 3.16 0.38
N ILE A 143 -26.68 3.06 0.23
CA ILE A 143 -25.95 3.86 -0.78
C ILE A 143 -26.28 3.45 -2.22
N PHE A 144 -26.50 2.15 -2.47
CA PHE A 144 -26.93 1.68 -3.79
C PHE A 144 -28.37 2.08 -4.10
N ILE A 145 -29.25 2.05 -3.08
CA ILE A 145 -30.61 2.57 -3.18
C ILE A 145 -30.56 4.07 -3.50
N ALA A 146 -29.74 4.85 -2.78
CA ALA A 146 -29.56 6.28 -3.03
C ALA A 146 -29.07 6.58 -4.45
N LEU A 147 -28.08 5.81 -4.95
CA LEU A 147 -27.63 5.89 -6.34
C LEU A 147 -28.76 5.62 -7.33
N SER A 148 -29.61 4.63 -7.06
CA SER A 148 -30.75 4.32 -7.93
C SER A 148 -31.77 5.46 -7.98
N ILE A 149 -32.06 6.10 -6.84
CA ILE A 149 -32.99 7.23 -6.73
C ILE A 149 -32.43 8.43 -7.50
N LEU A 150 -31.13 8.70 -7.37
CA LEU A 150 -30.44 9.73 -8.15
C LEU A 150 -30.57 9.47 -9.65
N LEU A 151 -30.37 8.23 -10.11
CA LEU A 151 -30.53 7.86 -11.51
C LEU A 151 -31.97 8.02 -12.00
N GLN A 152 -32.97 7.71 -11.17
CA GLN A 152 -34.39 7.93 -11.47
C GLN A 152 -34.72 9.43 -11.54
N ALA A 153 -34.18 10.24 -10.64
CA ALA A 153 -34.32 11.70 -10.69
C ALA A 153 -33.71 12.27 -11.98
N ALA A 154 -32.55 11.75 -12.40
CA ALA A 154 -31.88 12.13 -13.64
C ALA A 154 -32.66 11.77 -14.92
N GLU A 155 -33.54 10.74 -14.89
CA GLU A 155 -34.43 10.43 -16.03
C GLU A 155 -35.35 11.61 -16.35
N ARG A 156 -35.90 12.25 -15.31
CA ARG A 156 -36.92 13.30 -15.44
C ARG A 156 -36.36 14.59 -16.00
N VAL A 157 -35.05 14.79 -15.89
CA VAL A 157 -34.41 16.02 -16.31
C VAL A 157 -33.52 15.75 -17.52
N THR A 158 -34.01 16.20 -18.68
CA THR A 158 -33.44 15.94 -20.01
C THR A 158 -32.05 16.57 -20.20
N ALA A 159 -31.58 17.40 -19.26
CA ALA A 159 -30.26 18.02 -19.33
C ALA A 159 -29.16 17.12 -18.75
N ARG A 160 -28.35 16.62 -19.69
CA ARG A 160 -26.92 16.24 -19.61
C ARG A 160 -26.46 15.46 -18.38
N PHE A 161 -26.51 14.15 -18.58
CA PHE A 161 -25.68 13.14 -17.92
C PHE A 161 -24.23 13.56 -17.68
N ASP A 162 -23.65 14.49 -18.46
CA ASP A 162 -22.30 15.02 -18.30
C ASP A 162 -21.99 15.52 -16.86
N SER A 163 -22.98 16.07 -16.15
CA SER A 163 -22.75 16.53 -14.76
C SER A 163 -22.74 15.37 -13.76
N LEU A 164 -23.62 14.38 -14.00
CA LEU A 164 -23.64 13.15 -13.21
C LEU A 164 -22.38 12.31 -13.48
N GLU A 165 -21.92 12.28 -14.73
CA GLU A 165 -20.69 11.64 -15.15
C GLU A 165 -19.48 12.20 -14.38
N LYS A 166 -19.36 13.52 -14.25
CA LYS A 166 -18.25 14.11 -13.49
C LYS A 166 -18.32 13.82 -11.99
N LEU A 167 -19.50 13.89 -11.39
CA LEU A 167 -19.69 13.48 -9.99
C LEU A 167 -19.28 12.00 -9.80
N PHE A 168 -19.70 11.14 -10.72
CA PHE A 168 -19.36 9.73 -10.70
C PHE A 168 -17.86 9.47 -10.96
N GLN A 169 -17.22 10.23 -11.83
CA GLN A 169 -15.77 10.16 -12.02
C GLN A 169 -15.02 10.53 -10.74
N GLN A 170 -15.46 11.57 -10.02
CA GLN A 170 -14.87 11.94 -8.72
C GLN A 170 -15.01 10.81 -7.69
N PHE A 171 -16.21 10.22 -7.57
CA PHE A 171 -16.42 9.06 -6.70
C PHE A 171 -15.59 7.85 -7.12
N GLN A 172 -15.46 7.60 -8.43
CA GLN A 172 -14.64 6.49 -8.93
C GLN A 172 -13.16 6.68 -8.59
N THR A 173 -12.61 7.88 -8.78
CA THR A 173 -11.23 8.19 -8.41
C THR A 173 -11.00 7.97 -6.92
N TYR A 174 -11.95 8.39 -6.09
CA TYR A 174 -11.92 8.16 -4.66
C TYR A 174 -11.94 6.66 -4.29
N LEU A 175 -12.97 5.94 -4.77
CA LEU A 175 -13.18 4.54 -4.41
C LEU A 175 -12.04 3.65 -4.89
N THR A 176 -11.50 3.88 -6.08
CA THR A 176 -10.35 3.12 -6.61
C THR A 176 -9.15 3.23 -5.67
N ARG A 177 -8.84 4.43 -5.19
CA ARG A 177 -7.72 4.65 -4.26
C ARG A 177 -7.95 4.00 -2.91
N LEU A 178 -9.16 4.16 -2.39
CA LEU A 178 -9.52 3.59 -1.10
C LEU A 178 -9.45 2.05 -1.12
N CYS A 179 -9.96 1.40 -2.18
CA CYS A 179 -9.93 -0.06 -2.31
C CYS A 179 -8.51 -0.62 -2.22
N VAL A 180 -7.54 -0.01 -2.92
CA VAL A 180 -6.13 -0.44 -2.89
C VAL A 180 -5.56 -0.41 -1.46
N ARG A 181 -5.98 0.55 -0.64
CA ARG A 181 -5.52 0.67 0.74
C ARG A 181 -6.23 -0.29 1.69
N MET A 182 -7.50 -0.59 1.40
CA MET A 182 -8.27 -1.54 2.19
C MET A 182 -7.80 -2.98 2.03
N GLU A 183 -7.05 -3.32 0.99
CA GLU A 183 -6.36 -4.62 0.89
C GLU A 183 -5.30 -4.81 1.99
N GLY A 184 -4.87 -3.73 2.66
CA GLY A 184 -4.01 -3.76 3.84
C GLY A 184 -4.81 -3.73 5.16
N ASN A 185 -4.13 -4.06 6.27
CA ASN A 185 -4.75 -4.01 7.60
C ASN A 185 -4.96 -2.55 8.03
N LEU A 186 -6.18 -2.02 7.90
CA LEU A 186 -6.51 -0.64 8.24
C LEU A 186 -6.50 -0.41 9.75
N GLY A 187 -5.78 0.63 10.18
CA GLY A 187 -5.90 1.20 11.53
C GLY A 187 -7.30 1.78 11.80
N SER A 188 -7.63 2.01 13.07
CA SER A 188 -8.91 2.59 13.51
C SER A 188 -9.22 3.95 12.86
N GLU A 189 -8.19 4.78 12.73
CA GLU A 189 -8.24 6.12 12.17
C GLU A 189 -8.58 6.06 10.67
N ALA A 190 -7.94 5.16 9.92
CA ALA A 190 -8.23 4.95 8.51
C ALA A 190 -9.69 4.49 8.29
N ARG A 191 -10.21 3.62 9.18
CA ARG A 191 -11.63 3.20 9.14
C ARG A 191 -12.60 4.36 9.35
N SER A 192 -12.27 5.28 10.26
CA SER A 192 -13.10 6.48 10.48
C SER A 192 -13.14 7.38 9.24
N LEU A 193 -12.01 7.54 8.54
CA LEU A 193 -11.93 8.30 7.28
C LEU A 193 -12.74 7.66 6.16
N VAL A 194 -12.72 6.33 6.05
CA VAL A 194 -13.54 5.57 5.09
C VAL A 194 -15.03 5.86 5.30
N VAL A 195 -15.51 5.80 6.54
CA VAL A 195 -16.93 6.05 6.83
C VAL A 195 -17.29 7.52 6.62
N ASN A 196 -16.44 8.46 7.02
CA ASN A 196 -16.66 9.89 6.73
C ASN A 196 -16.81 10.15 5.23
N ALA A 197 -16.00 9.52 4.40
CA ALA A 197 -16.12 9.68 2.96
C ALA A 197 -17.39 9.03 2.39
N LEU A 198 -17.81 7.86 2.91
CA LEU A 198 -19.11 7.27 2.56
C LEU A 198 -20.25 8.24 2.91
N VAL A 199 -20.20 8.88 4.08
CA VAL A 199 -21.17 9.89 4.52
C VAL A 199 -21.18 11.08 3.56
N CYS A 200 -20.02 11.62 3.17
CA CYS A 200 -19.92 12.70 2.20
C CYS A 200 -20.49 12.30 0.83
N MET A 201 -20.20 11.09 0.34
CA MET A 201 -20.79 10.59 -0.91
C MET A 201 -22.31 10.50 -0.81
N LEU A 202 -22.86 9.99 0.30
CA LEU A 202 -24.31 9.90 0.50
C LEU A 202 -24.97 11.29 0.52
N ARG A 203 -24.36 12.26 1.21
CA ARG A 203 -24.82 13.66 1.25
C ARG A 203 -24.76 14.31 -0.14
N ALA A 204 -23.72 14.05 -0.92
CA ALA A 204 -23.60 14.54 -2.29
C ALA A 204 -24.69 13.93 -3.21
N ILE A 205 -24.96 12.62 -3.09
CA ILE A 205 -26.04 11.93 -3.81
C ILE A 205 -27.41 12.53 -3.42
N MET A 206 -27.63 12.78 -2.12
CA MET A 206 -28.86 13.40 -1.61
C MET A 206 -29.09 14.78 -2.23
N LEU A 207 -28.09 15.68 -2.17
CA LEU A 207 -28.23 17.02 -2.74
C LEU A 207 -28.41 16.99 -4.26
N ALA A 208 -27.65 16.15 -4.96
CA ALA A 208 -27.81 15.96 -6.41
C ALA A 208 -29.24 15.52 -6.76
N THR A 209 -29.77 14.54 -6.01
CA THR A 209 -31.14 14.03 -6.17
C THR A 209 -32.17 15.13 -5.93
N LYS A 210 -32.00 15.92 -4.86
CA LYS A 210 -32.88 17.05 -4.53
C LYS A 210 -32.93 18.08 -5.65
N ILE A 211 -31.78 18.53 -6.13
CA ILE A 211 -31.71 19.57 -7.17
C ILE A 211 -32.30 19.05 -8.50
N MET A 212 -32.07 17.78 -8.83
CA MET A 212 -32.67 17.13 -10.00
C MET A 212 -34.20 16.98 -9.86
N GLY A 213 -34.68 16.59 -8.68
CA GLY A 213 -36.12 16.43 -8.39
C GLY A 213 -36.92 17.72 -8.53
N GLU A 214 -36.32 18.87 -8.22
CA GLU A 214 -36.94 20.20 -8.39
C GLU A 214 -37.03 20.64 -9.87
N GLY A 215 -36.52 19.87 -10.83
CA GLY A 215 -36.49 20.23 -12.26
C GLY A 215 -35.51 21.36 -12.59
N ARG A 216 -34.67 21.77 -11.63
CA ARG A 216 -33.76 22.92 -11.73
C ARG A 216 -32.34 22.49 -12.09
N ILE A 217 -32.20 21.66 -13.11
CA ILE A 217 -30.89 21.09 -13.48
C ILE A 217 -29.86 22.13 -13.93
N GLU A 218 -30.29 23.27 -14.47
CA GLU A 218 -29.38 24.37 -14.77
C GLU A 218 -28.67 24.86 -13.48
N ARG A 219 -29.36 24.81 -12.34
CA ARG A 219 -28.77 25.07 -11.02
C ARG A 219 -27.89 23.95 -10.55
N PHE A 220 -28.19 22.68 -10.88
CA PHE A 220 -27.30 21.55 -10.56
C PHE A 220 -25.98 21.63 -11.32
N VAL A 221 -26.06 21.85 -12.64
CA VAL A 221 -24.88 22.05 -13.50
C VAL A 221 -24.08 23.23 -12.95
N LYS A 222 -24.73 24.37 -12.70
CA LYS A 222 -24.05 25.53 -12.11
C LYS A 222 -23.46 25.19 -10.74
N ALA A 223 -24.17 24.50 -9.86
CA ALA A 223 -23.69 24.10 -8.55
C ALA A 223 -22.42 23.24 -8.63
N LEU A 224 -22.42 22.21 -9.47
CA LEU A 224 -21.25 21.34 -9.70
C LEU A 224 -20.04 22.07 -10.31
N PHE A 225 -20.26 23.15 -11.06
CA PHE A 225 -19.18 23.88 -11.76
C PHE A 225 -18.83 25.23 -11.14
N THR A 226 -19.56 25.69 -10.13
CA THR A 226 -19.30 26.97 -9.46
C THR A 226 -18.88 26.75 -8.01
N LYS A 227 -17.83 27.47 -7.59
CA LYS A 227 -17.16 27.32 -6.29
C LYS A 227 -18.01 27.62 -5.04
N THR A 228 -19.29 27.93 -5.17
CA THR A 228 -20.11 28.49 -4.08
C THR A 228 -21.43 27.74 -3.88
N SER A 229 -21.43 26.42 -4.01
CA SER A 229 -22.66 25.63 -3.86
C SER A 229 -22.48 24.50 -2.88
N ASP A 230 -23.57 24.17 -2.19
CA ASP A 230 -23.63 23.10 -1.19
C ASP A 230 -23.11 21.75 -1.74
N VAL A 231 -23.34 21.44 -3.02
CA VAL A 231 -22.82 20.21 -3.67
C VAL A 231 -21.31 20.26 -3.82
N GLN A 232 -20.77 21.40 -4.27
CA GLN A 232 -19.35 21.58 -4.45
C GLN A 232 -18.63 21.59 -3.09
N ASP A 233 -19.25 22.17 -2.06
CA ASP A 233 -18.70 22.20 -0.70
C ASP A 233 -18.54 20.77 -0.14
N ILE A 234 -19.52 19.89 -0.37
CA ILE A 234 -19.41 18.47 0.03
C ILE A 234 -18.39 17.71 -0.82
N VAL A 235 -18.28 18.02 -2.12
CA VAL A 235 -17.24 17.41 -2.97
C VAL A 235 -15.85 17.84 -2.54
N VAL A 236 -15.70 19.10 -2.09
CA VAL A 236 -14.45 19.61 -1.50
C VAL A 236 -14.18 18.92 -0.18
N GLU A 237 -15.17 18.76 0.69
CA GLU A 237 -15.05 18.00 1.93
C GLU A 237 -14.60 16.55 1.67
N LEU A 238 -15.18 15.89 0.65
CA LEU A 238 -14.75 14.55 0.23
C LEU A 238 -13.28 14.56 -0.23
N HIS A 239 -12.87 15.56 -1.01
CA HIS A 239 -11.47 15.69 -1.44
C HIS A 239 -10.52 15.92 -0.26
N ASP A 240 -10.93 16.74 0.73
CA ASP A 240 -10.13 16.98 1.93
C ASP A 240 -9.97 15.70 2.76
N ILE A 241 -11.02 14.88 2.87
CA ILE A 241 -10.93 13.55 3.50
C ILE A 241 -9.91 12.66 2.77
N VAL A 242 -9.83 12.72 1.44
CA VAL A 242 -8.83 11.98 0.66
C VAL A 242 -7.42 12.47 0.95
N VAL A 243 -7.22 13.79 1.02
CA VAL A 243 -5.90 14.36 1.35
C VAL A 243 -5.46 13.95 2.75
N GLU A 244 -6.39 13.93 3.72
CA GLU A 244 -6.09 13.45 5.08
C GLU A 244 -5.82 11.95 5.11
N GLU A 245 -6.52 11.16 4.30
CA GLU A 245 -6.24 9.74 4.11
C GLU A 245 -4.84 9.50 3.54
N GLU A 246 -4.45 10.22 2.48
CA GLU A 246 -3.10 10.15 1.91
C GLU A 246 -2.02 10.51 2.95
N ARG A 247 -2.26 11.53 3.77
CA ARG A 247 -1.34 11.92 4.85
C ARG A 247 -1.24 10.85 5.93
N LEU A 248 -2.37 10.27 6.33
CA LEU A 248 -2.40 9.17 7.29
C LEU A 248 -1.66 7.95 6.74
N ALA A 249 -1.81 7.64 5.44
CA ALA A 249 -1.11 6.55 4.79
C ALA A 249 0.41 6.71 4.85
N VAL A 250 0.90 7.92 4.56
CA VAL A 250 2.31 8.24 4.67
C VAL A 250 2.80 8.11 6.12
N ALA A 251 2.01 8.59 7.09
CA ALA A 251 2.36 8.50 8.50
C ALA A 251 2.45 7.04 8.98
N GLU A 252 1.47 6.21 8.65
CA GLU A 252 1.47 4.78 8.98
C GLU A 252 2.65 4.05 8.34
N MET A 253 2.99 4.38 7.09
CA MET A 253 4.17 3.81 6.42
C MET A 253 5.48 4.19 7.13
N VAL A 254 5.61 5.43 7.59
CA VAL A 254 6.79 5.88 8.34
C VAL A 254 6.88 5.15 9.68
N VAL A 255 5.76 4.95 10.37
CA VAL A 255 5.72 4.18 11.63
C VAL A 255 6.10 2.72 11.39
N GLY A 256 5.53 2.08 10.36
CA GLY A 256 5.87 0.69 10.01
C GLY A 256 7.33 0.53 9.59
N MET A 257 7.90 1.50 8.87
CA MET A 257 9.32 1.51 8.52
C MET A 257 10.22 1.67 9.75
N HIS A 258 9.80 2.46 10.74
CA HIS A 258 10.54 2.58 12.00
C HIS A 258 10.53 1.25 12.77
N GLU A 259 9.38 0.57 12.84
CA GLU A 259 9.26 -0.76 13.46
C GLU A 259 10.16 -1.79 12.77
N ILE A 260 10.16 -1.82 11.44
CA ILE A 260 11.07 -2.69 10.66
C ILE A 260 12.54 -2.35 10.97
N SER A 261 12.89 -1.07 11.06
CA SER A 261 14.26 -0.65 11.37
C SER A 261 14.70 -1.14 12.76
N VAL A 262 13.83 -1.03 13.77
CA VAL A 262 14.11 -1.53 15.12
C VAL A 262 14.31 -3.05 15.11
N ASN A 263 13.45 -3.79 14.40
CA ASN A 263 13.59 -5.24 14.27
C ASN A 263 14.86 -5.64 13.50
N LEU A 264 15.28 -4.86 12.50
CA LEU A 264 16.54 -5.08 11.78
C LEU A 264 17.77 -4.79 12.66
N GLU A 265 17.69 -3.80 13.55
CA GLU A 265 18.74 -3.53 14.53
C GLU A 265 18.88 -4.66 15.55
N ASP A 266 17.78 -5.22 16.04
CA ASP A 266 17.80 -6.38 16.93
C ASP A 266 18.33 -7.65 16.23
N LEU A 267 17.90 -7.87 14.99
CA LEU A 267 18.43 -8.94 14.14
C LEU A 267 19.93 -8.78 13.93
N ARG A 268 20.40 -7.56 13.66
CA ARG A 268 21.83 -7.26 13.53
C ARG A 268 22.58 -7.56 14.82
N GLY A 269 22.04 -7.18 15.99
CA GLY A 269 22.64 -7.52 17.28
C GLY A 269 22.75 -9.03 17.52
N THR A 270 21.76 -9.79 17.06
CA THR A 270 21.79 -11.25 17.09
C THR A 270 22.86 -11.83 16.15
N VAL A 271 22.98 -11.28 14.95
CA VAL A 271 24.03 -11.67 13.99
C VAL A 271 25.42 -11.38 14.55
N ASP A 272 25.63 -10.22 15.18
CA ASP A 272 26.91 -9.86 15.79
C ASP A 272 27.28 -10.81 16.95
N ARG A 273 26.30 -11.22 17.77
CA ARG A 273 26.48 -12.24 18.82
C ARG A 273 26.90 -13.59 18.24
N ILE A 274 26.19 -14.06 17.22
CA ILE A 274 26.51 -15.32 16.54
C ILE A 274 27.92 -15.25 15.93
N GLN A 275 28.30 -14.11 15.34
CA GLN A 275 29.61 -13.91 14.77
C GLN A 275 30.73 -13.97 15.83
N ASP A 276 30.51 -13.43 17.04
CA ASP A 276 31.47 -13.50 18.13
C ASP A 276 31.60 -14.92 18.71
N GLU A 277 30.49 -15.65 18.84
CA GLU A 277 30.49 -17.07 19.23
C GLU A 277 31.26 -17.92 18.22
N ILE A 278 31.03 -17.73 16.92
CA ILE A 278 31.77 -18.41 15.84
C ILE A 278 33.26 -18.07 15.92
N SER A 279 33.59 -16.79 16.10
CA SER A 279 34.99 -16.34 16.19
C SER A 279 35.70 -16.95 17.41
N THR A 280 34.98 -17.07 18.53
CA THR A 280 35.49 -17.69 19.76
C THR A 280 35.67 -19.20 19.59
N ALA A 281 34.70 -19.89 18.97
CA ALA A 281 34.79 -21.30 18.64
C ALA A 281 35.96 -21.59 17.68
N GLY A 282 36.17 -20.73 16.68
CA GLY A 282 37.30 -20.82 15.74
C GLY A 282 38.65 -20.80 16.45
N ARG A 283 38.87 -19.81 17.33
CA ARG A 283 40.11 -19.73 18.14
C ARG A 283 40.33 -20.96 19.02
N LEU A 284 39.26 -21.51 19.60
CA LEU A 284 39.34 -22.72 20.42
C LEU A 284 39.73 -23.95 19.58
N CYS A 285 39.17 -24.08 18.37
CA CYS A 285 39.52 -25.13 17.42
C CYS A 285 40.99 -25.03 16.99
N ASP A 286 41.47 -23.83 16.63
CA ASP A 286 42.86 -23.60 16.24
C ASP A 286 43.83 -24.00 17.36
N ALA A 287 43.57 -23.57 18.60
CA ALA A 287 44.39 -23.93 19.76
C ALA A 287 44.40 -25.44 20.03
N ARG A 288 43.28 -26.14 19.78
CA ARG A 288 43.21 -27.61 19.88
C ARG A 288 44.00 -28.29 18.77
N PHE A 289 43.94 -27.76 17.55
CA PHE A 289 44.67 -28.28 16.40
C PHE A 289 46.18 -28.19 16.63
N ASP A 290 46.68 -27.04 17.11
CA ASP A 290 48.09 -26.85 17.48
C ASP A 290 48.55 -27.85 18.56
N ARG A 291 47.68 -28.16 19.52
CA ARG A 291 47.97 -29.14 20.57
C ARG A 291 48.04 -30.57 20.01
N LEU A 292 47.12 -30.93 19.13
CA LEU A 292 47.14 -32.23 18.44
C LEU A 292 48.37 -32.38 17.56
N GLU A 293 48.75 -31.34 16.82
CA GLU A 293 49.96 -31.36 15.99
C GLU A 293 51.22 -31.61 16.83
N LYS A 294 51.33 -30.98 18.01
CA LYS A 294 52.41 -31.25 18.96
C LYS A 294 52.41 -32.69 19.46
N LEU A 295 51.25 -33.27 19.77
CA LEU A 295 51.14 -34.67 20.23
C LEU A 295 51.48 -35.67 19.12
N VAL A 296 51.06 -35.41 17.87
CA VAL A 296 51.44 -36.23 16.72
C VAL A 296 52.95 -36.22 16.52
N LYS A 297 53.60 -35.05 16.60
CA LYS A 297 55.07 -34.94 16.52
C LYS A 297 55.78 -35.70 17.64
N LEU A 298 55.21 -35.74 18.85
CA LEU A 298 55.76 -36.50 19.99
C LEU A 298 55.60 -38.02 19.83
N ASN A 299 54.60 -38.50 19.09
CA ASN A 299 54.28 -39.92 18.96
C ASN A 299 54.89 -40.58 17.70
N GLN A 300 55.70 -39.85 16.93
CA GLN A 300 56.46 -40.37 15.77
C GLN A 300 57.69 -41.21 16.18
N THR A 301 57.58 -42.05 17.22
CA THR A 301 58.50 -43.18 17.38
C THR A 301 58.06 -44.31 16.46
N PRO A 302 58.92 -44.83 15.57
CA PRO A 302 58.52 -45.77 14.54
C PRO A 302 58.17 -47.13 15.14
N LYS A 303 56.89 -47.36 15.40
CA LYS A 303 56.36 -48.70 15.72
C LYS A 303 55.53 -49.18 14.53
N LYS A 304 56.12 -50.13 13.80
CA LYS A 304 55.56 -50.80 12.62
C LYS A 304 54.20 -51.42 12.97
N PRO A 305 53.07 -50.97 12.37
CA PRO A 305 51.76 -51.52 12.67
C PRO A 305 51.53 -52.86 11.93
N PRO A 306 50.81 -53.81 12.57
CA PRO A 306 50.41 -55.07 11.93
C PRO A 306 49.26 -54.86 10.95
N SER A 307 49.35 -55.52 9.80
CA SER A 307 48.38 -55.51 8.72
C SER A 307 47.10 -56.26 9.10
N ILE A 308 45.97 -55.56 9.18
CA ILE A 308 44.62 -56.14 9.27
C ILE A 308 43.79 -55.65 8.07
N PRO A 309 43.13 -56.54 7.30
CA PRO A 309 42.28 -56.16 6.18
C PRO A 309 40.88 -55.77 6.67
N SER A 310 40.55 -54.48 6.57
CA SER A 310 39.21 -53.93 6.82
C SER A 310 38.47 -53.76 5.48
N ARG A 311 37.44 -54.58 5.25
CA ARG A 311 36.52 -54.48 4.11
C ARG A 311 35.34 -53.60 4.52
N ALA A 312 35.38 -52.33 4.15
CA ALA A 312 34.29 -51.37 4.36
C ALA A 312 33.34 -51.36 3.13
N PRO A 313 32.03 -51.13 3.34
CA PRO A 313 31.03 -51.11 2.27
C PRO A 313 31.14 -49.86 1.38
N ASP A 314 30.82 -50.03 0.09
CA ASP A 314 30.97 -49.11 -1.06
C ASP A 314 30.07 -47.84 -1.04
N SER A 315 29.80 -47.23 0.11
CA SER A 315 28.97 -46.02 0.20
C SER A 315 29.70 -44.71 -0.17
N GLY A 316 31.02 -44.75 -0.34
CA GLY A 316 31.86 -43.56 -0.59
C GLY A 316 31.73 -42.93 -1.98
N VAL A 317 31.18 -43.64 -2.96
CA VAL A 317 31.10 -43.17 -4.37
C VAL A 317 30.07 -42.04 -4.53
N CYS A 318 28.99 -42.04 -3.76
CA CYS A 318 27.90 -41.06 -3.88
C CYS A 318 28.29 -39.64 -3.41
N MET A 319 29.05 -39.52 -2.32
CA MET A 319 29.39 -38.20 -1.76
C MET A 319 30.40 -37.42 -2.59
N ARG A 320 31.36 -38.10 -3.22
CA ARG A 320 32.30 -37.43 -4.13
C ARG A 320 31.57 -36.82 -5.32
N GLN A 321 30.61 -37.55 -5.89
CA GLN A 321 29.79 -37.07 -6.99
C GLN A 321 28.93 -35.87 -6.57
N ALA A 322 28.29 -35.94 -5.40
CA ALA A 322 27.49 -34.83 -4.89
C ALA A 322 28.33 -33.57 -4.62
N ALA A 323 29.57 -33.72 -4.13
CA ALA A 323 30.49 -32.59 -3.94
C ALA A 323 30.94 -31.97 -5.27
N THR A 324 31.19 -32.79 -6.31
CA THR A 324 31.52 -32.26 -7.63
C THR A 324 30.36 -31.52 -8.28
N GLU A 325 29.12 -31.99 -8.12
CA GLU A 325 27.93 -31.30 -8.61
C GLU A 325 27.73 -29.96 -7.89
N LEU A 326 27.91 -29.93 -6.56
CA LEU A 326 27.84 -28.69 -5.80
C LEU A 326 28.88 -27.67 -6.29
N CYS A 327 30.13 -28.09 -6.49
CA CYS A 327 31.18 -27.22 -7.04
C CYS A 327 30.86 -26.73 -8.46
N SER A 328 30.26 -27.59 -9.29
CA SER A 328 29.79 -27.22 -10.64
C SER A 328 28.74 -26.12 -10.58
N VAL A 329 27.70 -26.29 -9.75
CA VAL A 329 26.65 -25.28 -9.56
C VAL A 329 27.22 -23.97 -9.01
N LEU A 330 28.17 -24.03 -8.07
CA LEU A 330 28.81 -22.83 -7.50
C LEU A 330 29.59 -22.03 -8.54
N SER A 331 30.16 -22.71 -9.54
CA SER A 331 30.90 -22.07 -10.63
C SER A 331 30.01 -21.26 -11.57
N MET A 332 28.70 -21.52 -11.58
CA MET A 332 27.73 -20.80 -12.43
C MET A 332 27.35 -19.43 -11.89
N PHE A 333 27.58 -19.16 -10.60
CA PHE A 333 27.29 -17.86 -10.00
C PHE A 333 28.37 -16.80 -10.33
N ASN A 334 27.95 -15.53 -10.43
CA ASN A 334 28.83 -14.38 -10.51
C ASN A 334 29.77 -14.33 -9.28
N PRO A 335 31.03 -13.89 -9.37
CA PRO A 335 31.96 -13.75 -8.25
C PRO A 335 31.39 -13.17 -6.94
N GLU A 336 30.54 -12.15 -6.98
CA GLU A 336 29.92 -11.57 -5.79
C GLU A 336 28.93 -12.54 -5.11
N ASP A 337 28.05 -13.15 -5.90
CA ASP A 337 27.10 -14.16 -5.44
C ASP A 337 27.83 -15.40 -4.93
N ARG A 338 28.91 -15.78 -5.62
CA ARG A 338 29.76 -16.91 -5.24
C ARG A 338 30.38 -16.69 -3.87
N ALA A 339 30.88 -15.50 -3.57
CA ALA A 339 31.41 -15.17 -2.24
C ALA A 339 30.33 -15.26 -1.16
N THR A 340 29.10 -14.81 -1.46
CA THR A 340 27.95 -14.88 -0.55
C THR A 340 27.54 -16.32 -0.27
N VAL A 341 27.36 -17.12 -1.33
CA VAL A 341 26.99 -18.54 -1.22
C VAL A 341 28.08 -19.34 -0.51
N GLN A 342 29.37 -19.06 -0.77
CA GLN A 342 30.48 -19.73 -0.08
C GLN A 342 30.49 -19.45 1.43
N ARG A 343 30.22 -18.21 1.86
CA ARG A 343 30.10 -17.89 3.30
C ARG A 343 28.94 -18.64 3.95
N ALA A 344 27.79 -18.67 3.28
CA ALA A 344 26.63 -19.40 3.78
C ALA A 344 26.88 -20.91 3.87
N LEU A 345 27.53 -21.50 2.87
CA LEU A 345 27.91 -22.92 2.90
C LEU A 345 28.92 -23.23 4.03
N ALA A 346 29.85 -22.31 4.32
CA ALA A 346 30.76 -22.48 5.45
C ALA A 346 30.00 -22.48 6.80
N LEU A 347 28.98 -21.63 6.95
CA LEU A 347 28.11 -21.62 8.14
C LEU A 347 27.26 -22.89 8.25
N ILE A 348 26.69 -23.37 7.14
CA ILE A 348 25.93 -24.62 7.12
C ILE A 348 26.83 -25.81 7.50
N TYR A 349 28.09 -25.80 7.05
CA TYR A 349 29.08 -26.81 7.41
C TYR A 349 29.41 -26.79 8.91
N SER A 350 29.64 -25.61 9.50
CA SER A 350 29.91 -25.51 10.94
C SER A 350 28.70 -25.94 11.79
N LEU A 351 27.48 -25.61 11.35
CA LEU A 351 26.25 -26.07 11.99
C LEU A 351 26.10 -27.60 11.90
N ALA A 352 26.36 -28.21 10.75
CA ALA A 352 26.33 -29.66 10.59
C ALA A 352 27.39 -30.36 11.46
N ALA A 353 28.59 -29.77 11.57
CA ALA A 353 29.64 -30.26 12.45
C ALA A 353 29.22 -30.22 13.93
N ASN A 354 28.60 -29.12 14.37
CA ASN A 354 28.07 -28.97 15.72
C ASN A 354 26.90 -29.93 16.00
N ALA A 355 26.00 -30.14 15.03
CA ALA A 355 24.87 -31.05 15.18
C ALA A 355 25.33 -32.51 15.37
N VAL A 356 26.39 -32.92 14.68
CA VAL A 356 27.00 -34.25 14.86
C VAL A 356 27.77 -34.34 16.18
N ALA A 357 28.32 -33.22 16.66
CA ALA A 357 28.98 -33.15 17.96
C ALA A 357 28.00 -33.17 19.15
N TYR A 358 26.74 -32.80 18.95
CA TYR A 358 25.69 -32.78 19.99
C TYR A 358 25.15 -34.19 20.25
N SER A 359 26.01 -35.09 20.71
CA SER A 359 25.62 -36.34 21.37
C SER A 359 25.59 -36.08 22.87
N ASP A 360 24.56 -36.57 23.58
CA ASP A 360 24.15 -36.23 24.97
C ASP A 360 25.22 -36.34 26.08
N ASP A 361 26.46 -36.71 25.75
CA ASP A 361 27.57 -36.75 26.68
C ASP A 361 28.38 -35.47 26.54
N HIS A 362 28.28 -34.53 27.50
CA HIS A 362 28.98 -33.23 27.55
C HIS A 362 30.52 -33.34 27.69
N SER A 363 31.09 -34.48 27.30
CA SER A 363 32.50 -34.83 27.30
C SER A 363 33.25 -34.15 26.15
N MET A 364 34.53 -33.84 26.41
CA MET A 364 35.51 -33.32 25.43
C MET A 364 35.67 -34.24 24.19
N GLU A 365 35.08 -35.43 24.18
CA GLU A 365 35.02 -36.38 23.07
C GLU A 365 34.28 -35.87 21.83
N SER A 366 33.33 -34.94 21.94
CA SER A 366 32.48 -34.53 20.81
C SER A 366 33.24 -33.88 19.65
N VAL A 367 34.31 -33.14 19.95
CA VAL A 367 35.16 -32.53 18.91
C VAL A 367 36.06 -33.57 18.26
N ILE A 368 36.47 -34.59 19.03
CA ILE A 368 37.26 -35.71 18.51
C ILE A 368 36.39 -36.57 17.59
N THR A 369 35.12 -36.81 17.93
CA THR A 369 34.21 -37.59 17.08
C THR A 369 33.89 -36.87 15.76
N THR A 370 33.78 -35.54 15.72
CA THR A 370 33.68 -34.77 14.47
C THR A 370 34.91 -34.97 13.56
N CYS A 371 36.12 -34.93 14.13
CA CYS A 371 37.36 -35.18 13.38
C CYS A 371 37.52 -36.64 12.94
N LEU A 372 37.03 -37.59 13.75
CA LEU A 372 37.11 -39.02 13.46
C LEU A 372 36.04 -39.49 12.48
N ASN A 373 34.90 -38.79 12.37
CA ASN A 373 33.78 -39.15 11.50
C ASN A 373 33.41 -38.03 10.51
N PRO A 374 34.33 -37.59 9.64
CA PRO A 374 34.05 -36.54 8.65
C PRO A 374 32.92 -36.94 7.69
N LEU A 375 32.72 -38.25 7.48
CA LEU A 375 31.63 -38.78 6.68
C LEU A 375 30.25 -38.45 7.25
N GLN A 376 30.10 -38.47 8.58
CA GLN A 376 28.81 -38.18 9.23
C GLN A 376 28.49 -36.68 9.16
N VAL A 377 29.49 -35.82 9.38
CA VAL A 377 29.36 -34.37 9.20
C VAL A 377 28.96 -34.03 7.77
N LEU A 378 29.64 -34.63 6.79
CA LEU A 378 29.30 -34.45 5.38
C LEU A 378 27.90 -34.97 5.03
N ALA A 379 27.48 -36.11 5.59
CA ALA A 379 26.13 -36.64 5.39
C ALA A 379 25.04 -35.69 5.93
N THR A 380 25.30 -35.01 7.05
CA THR A 380 24.39 -34.00 7.62
C THR A 380 24.44 -32.67 6.85
N PHE A 381 25.63 -32.27 6.39
CA PHE A 381 25.86 -31.02 5.66
C PHE A 381 25.21 -31.00 4.28
N MET A 382 25.37 -32.08 3.51
CA MET A 382 25.05 -32.07 2.07
C MET A 382 23.57 -31.75 1.78
N PRO A 383 22.57 -32.34 2.46
CA PRO A 383 21.17 -31.98 2.23
C PRO A 383 20.87 -30.49 2.48
N TRP A 384 21.48 -29.90 3.52
CA TRP A 384 21.28 -28.50 3.87
C TRP A 384 21.95 -27.57 2.85
N ALA A 385 23.15 -27.93 2.39
CA ALA A 385 23.85 -27.22 1.34
C ALA A 385 23.06 -27.18 0.03
N PHE A 386 22.52 -28.32 -0.41
CA PHE A 386 21.68 -28.39 -1.62
C PHE A 386 20.39 -27.59 -1.47
N ALA A 387 19.68 -27.74 -0.35
CA ALA A 387 18.46 -26.97 -0.09
C ALA A 387 18.72 -25.46 -0.13
N PHE A 388 19.80 -25.00 0.50
CA PHE A 388 20.20 -23.59 0.48
C PHE A 388 20.51 -23.10 -0.94
N VAL A 389 21.34 -23.82 -1.69
CA VAL A 389 21.71 -23.42 -3.07
C VAL A 389 20.49 -23.41 -3.99
N SER A 390 19.57 -24.36 -3.85
CA SER A 390 18.31 -24.38 -4.59
C SER A 390 17.41 -23.19 -4.23
N LEU A 391 17.24 -22.89 -2.95
CA LEU A 391 16.47 -21.72 -2.50
C LEU A 391 17.10 -20.41 -2.97
N PHE A 392 18.42 -20.30 -2.91
CA PHE A 392 19.15 -19.12 -3.39
C PHE A 392 18.98 -18.94 -4.91
N ALA A 393 19.04 -20.03 -5.68
CA ALA A 393 18.80 -20.01 -7.12
C ALA A 393 17.34 -19.61 -7.44
N ILE A 394 16.36 -20.21 -6.75
CA ILE A 394 14.94 -19.88 -6.90
C ILE A 394 14.67 -18.42 -6.54
N TRP A 395 15.20 -17.96 -5.40
CA TRP A 395 15.11 -16.56 -4.98
C TRP A 395 15.69 -15.64 -6.04
N ARG A 396 16.83 -15.97 -6.65
CA ARG A 396 17.38 -15.17 -7.75
C ARG A 396 16.58 -15.23 -9.04
N CYS A 397 15.86 -16.32 -9.29
CA CYS A 397 14.93 -16.41 -10.41
C CYS A 397 13.63 -15.62 -10.18
N ILE A 398 13.12 -15.57 -8.93
CA ILE A 398 11.84 -14.93 -8.57
C ILE A 398 12.02 -13.45 -8.22
N ALA A 399 13.06 -13.12 -7.43
CA ALA A 399 13.33 -11.78 -6.95
C ALA A 399 14.16 -10.93 -7.92
N ARG A 400 14.61 -11.50 -9.05
CA ARG A 400 14.92 -10.67 -10.21
C ARG A 400 13.57 -10.22 -10.78
N PRO A 401 13.21 -8.93 -10.72
CA PRO A 401 12.03 -8.46 -11.42
C PRO A 401 12.13 -8.89 -12.88
N LEU A 402 11.09 -9.55 -13.38
CA LEU A 402 10.91 -9.84 -14.80
C LEU A 402 10.90 -8.49 -15.55
N GLY A 403 12.04 -8.09 -16.10
CA GLY A 403 12.26 -6.77 -16.73
C GLY A 403 12.99 -5.83 -15.76
N PHE A 404 14.22 -5.41 -15.99
CA PHE A 404 14.76 -4.74 -17.18
C PHE A 404 16.26 -5.05 -17.33
N ALA A 405 16.85 -4.78 -18.50
CA ALA A 405 18.30 -4.87 -18.67
C ALA A 405 19.03 -4.03 -17.58
N PRO A 406 20.11 -4.54 -16.98
CA PRO A 406 20.84 -3.81 -15.95
C PRO A 406 21.25 -2.42 -16.47
N GLY A 407 20.98 -1.39 -15.68
CA GLY A 407 21.46 -0.04 -15.91
C GLY A 407 20.46 0.98 -16.45
N ARG A 408 19.14 0.74 -16.37
CA ARG A 408 18.13 1.79 -16.62
C ARG A 408 16.96 1.71 -15.64
N ILE A 409 16.70 2.79 -14.92
CA ILE A 409 15.47 2.99 -14.14
C ILE A 409 14.59 3.96 -14.91
N VAL A 410 13.30 3.64 -15.01
CA VAL A 410 12.32 4.50 -15.67
C VAL A 410 11.46 5.17 -14.61
N LEU A 411 11.65 6.47 -14.39
CA LEU A 411 10.76 7.29 -13.57
C LEU A 411 9.65 7.86 -14.46
N VAL A 412 8.41 7.78 -14.02
CA VAL A 412 7.28 8.45 -14.67
C VAL A 412 6.75 9.49 -13.70
N ASP A 413 6.85 10.76 -14.07
CA ASP A 413 6.32 11.86 -13.27
C ASP A 413 4.79 11.90 -13.30
N VAL A 414 4.16 12.65 -12.38
CA VAL A 414 2.72 12.87 -12.27
C VAL A 414 2.08 13.42 -13.55
N LEU A 415 2.87 14.06 -14.42
CA LEU A 415 2.44 14.52 -15.74
C LEU A 415 2.55 13.43 -16.84
N GLY A 416 2.92 12.20 -16.48
CA GLY A 416 3.15 11.09 -17.42
C GLY A 416 4.47 11.21 -18.19
N LYS A 417 5.38 12.10 -17.78
CA LYS A 417 6.68 12.27 -18.44
C LYS A 417 7.64 11.19 -17.96
N THR A 418 8.13 10.42 -18.93
CA THR A 418 9.05 9.31 -18.69
C THR A 418 10.49 9.78 -18.71
N PHE A 419 11.21 9.58 -17.62
CA PHE A 419 12.65 9.81 -17.47
C PHE A 419 13.34 8.45 -17.39
N VAL A 420 14.25 8.20 -18.32
CA VAL A 420 15.13 7.03 -18.27
C VAL A 420 16.43 7.49 -17.63
N ILE A 421 16.72 6.96 -16.46
CA ILE A 421 17.94 7.26 -15.73
C ILE A 421 18.90 6.09 -15.90
N GLU A 422 20.09 6.40 -16.39
CA GLU A 422 21.15 5.44 -16.65
C GLU A 422 21.90 5.05 -15.36
N ASP A 423 22.56 3.89 -15.38
CA ASP A 423 23.25 3.28 -14.22
C ASP A 423 24.20 4.26 -13.50
N ASP A 424 24.94 5.03 -14.28
CA ASP A 424 25.94 5.99 -13.81
C ASP A 424 25.36 7.12 -12.96
N THR A 425 24.06 7.38 -13.11
CA THR A 425 23.32 8.46 -12.47
C THR A 425 22.75 8.03 -11.11
N PHE A 426 22.56 6.73 -10.87
CA PHE A 426 22.16 6.20 -9.55
C PHE A 426 23.27 5.63 -8.70
N MET A 427 24.48 5.52 -9.24
CA MET A 427 25.65 5.06 -8.49
C MET A 427 26.00 5.96 -7.29
N SER A 428 25.56 7.23 -7.27
CA SER A 428 25.67 8.10 -6.09
C SER A 428 24.43 8.97 -5.90
N TRP A 429 24.15 9.24 -4.63
CA TRP A 429 23.05 10.13 -4.23
C TRP A 429 23.20 11.53 -4.82
N GLU A 430 24.42 12.09 -4.89
CA GLU A 430 24.60 13.43 -5.48
C GLU A 430 24.20 13.48 -6.96
N ARG A 431 24.49 12.42 -7.73
CA ARG A 431 24.13 12.36 -9.16
C ARG A 431 22.63 12.17 -9.36
N THR A 432 22.01 11.32 -8.54
CA THR A 432 20.56 11.14 -8.54
C THR A 432 19.85 12.43 -8.17
N HIS A 433 20.30 13.09 -7.10
CA HIS A 433 19.75 14.36 -6.65
C HIS A 433 19.95 15.47 -7.70
N ALA A 434 21.14 15.59 -8.29
CA ALA A 434 21.38 16.56 -9.37
C ALA A 434 20.50 16.30 -10.61
N PHE A 435 20.28 15.03 -10.95
CA PHE A 435 19.35 14.64 -12.01
C PHE A 435 17.92 15.08 -11.68
N LEU A 436 17.45 14.81 -10.46
CA LEU A 436 16.10 15.19 -10.02
C LEU A 436 15.95 16.72 -10.01
N VAL A 437 16.85 17.46 -9.38
CA VAL A 437 16.80 18.93 -9.37
C VAL A 437 16.81 19.47 -10.80
N LYS A 438 17.70 19.02 -11.67
CA LYS A 438 17.75 19.50 -13.06
C LYS A 438 16.45 19.26 -13.82
N ASN A 439 15.79 18.12 -13.61
CA ASN A 439 14.59 17.77 -14.38
C ASN A 439 13.28 18.30 -13.79
N PHE A 440 13.27 18.66 -12.50
CA PHE A 440 12.05 19.03 -11.77
C PHE A 440 12.03 20.49 -11.25
N THR A 441 13.12 21.25 -11.38
CA THR A 441 13.14 22.67 -10.94
C THR A 441 12.83 23.66 -12.07
N ASP A 442 12.85 23.21 -13.33
CA ASP A 442 12.56 24.03 -14.52
C ASP A 442 11.09 23.93 -14.99
N CYS A 443 10.20 23.38 -14.15
CA CYS A 443 8.75 23.34 -14.35
C CYS A 443 8.06 24.25 -13.34
#